data_AF-A0A938JX87-F1
#
_entry.id   AF-A0A938JX87-F1
#
_cell.length_a   1.000
_cell.length_b   1.000
_cell.length_c   1.000
_cell.angle_alpha   90.00
_cell.angle_beta   90.00
_cell.angle_gamma   90.00
#
_symmetry.space_group_name_H-M   'P 1'
#
loop_
_entity.id
_entity.type
_entity.pdbx_description
1 polymer ?
#
loop_
_entity_poly.entity_id
_entity_poly.type
_entity_poly.pdbx_seq_one_letter_code
_entity_poly.pdbx_strand_id
1 'polypeptide(L)'
;MNQTPWAPPYGQEPARHRSFPLRVVVFTWAASYAVALVVSSAILVATDNVDLVEGREPKWFLGVSALALWVPFVFGLLTVSRRYGSASFARDFGLSFRRSDLFGVPIGVASQLLLVNLVTWPFSEIFPERFAPELVEKRAQDLFDNATGPWLFVLILVVVVGAPLVEELVYRGFIQSGLNDRFGEKVSLLIASIWFAGVHLQLVELPGLFAFALVLGYCFYRTKRLGLSIVAHVAFNATGILFIALL
;
A
#
# COMPACT_ATOMS: atom_id res chain seq x y z
N MET A 1 29.55 -10.34 -18.18
CA MET A 1 29.02 -9.68 -16.96
C MET A 1 27.50 -9.82 -16.99
N ASN A 2 26.93 -10.74 -16.21
CA ASN A 2 25.47 -10.88 -16.13
C ASN A 2 24.92 -9.70 -15.33
N GLN A 3 24.42 -8.68 -16.01
CA GLN A 3 23.57 -7.70 -15.35
C GLN A 3 22.36 -8.43 -14.80
N THR A 4 22.07 -8.24 -13.51
CA THR A 4 20.82 -8.75 -12.94
C THR A 4 19.65 -8.20 -13.79
N PRO A 5 18.54 -8.95 -13.98
CA PRO A 5 17.40 -8.53 -14.83
C PRO A 5 16.80 -7.15 -14.48
N TRP A 6 17.19 -6.62 -13.33
CA TRP A 6 16.68 -5.42 -12.67
C TRP A 6 17.58 -4.20 -12.81
N ALA A 7 18.81 -4.37 -13.33
CA ALA A 7 19.75 -3.28 -13.49
C ALA A 7 19.26 -2.29 -14.58
N PRO A 8 19.54 -0.98 -14.44
CA PRO A 8 19.36 -0.04 -15.54
C PRO A 8 20.13 -0.50 -16.78
N PRO A 9 19.63 -0.23 -18.01
CA PRO A 9 20.40 -0.47 -19.23
C PRO A 9 21.76 0.22 -19.15
N TYR A 10 22.80 -0.43 -19.70
CA TYR A 10 24.16 0.10 -19.71
C TYR A 10 24.20 1.55 -20.24
N GLY A 11 24.77 2.48 -19.46
CA GLY A 11 24.86 3.90 -19.83
C GLY A 11 23.73 4.80 -19.32
N GLN A 12 22.70 4.26 -18.63
CA GLN A 12 21.76 5.09 -17.88
C GLN A 12 22.15 5.10 -16.40
N GLU A 13 22.49 6.28 -15.87
CA GLU A 13 22.51 6.45 -14.41
C GLU A 13 21.14 6.07 -13.86
N PRO A 14 21.06 5.28 -12.76
CA PRO A 14 19.79 5.09 -12.08
C PRO A 14 19.26 6.48 -11.75
N ALA A 15 18.06 6.82 -12.26
CA ALA A 15 17.44 8.11 -11.98
C ALA A 15 17.45 8.29 -10.46
N ARG A 16 18.30 9.17 -9.95
CA ARG A 16 18.34 9.49 -8.51
C ARG A 16 16.95 10.01 -8.18
N HIS A 17 16.20 9.27 -7.38
CA HIS A 17 14.94 9.78 -6.87
C HIS A 17 15.23 11.08 -6.15
N ARG A 18 14.45 12.12 -6.47
CA ARG A 18 14.57 13.38 -5.77
C ARG A 18 14.06 13.15 -4.35
N SER A 19 14.94 13.40 -3.39
CA SER A 19 14.59 13.52 -2.00
C SER A 19 13.81 14.82 -1.80
N PHE A 20 12.73 14.74 -1.03
CA PHE A 20 12.01 15.91 -0.56
C PHE A 20 12.45 16.25 0.85
N PRO A 21 12.44 17.54 1.25
CA PRO A 21 12.77 17.90 2.63
C PRO A 21 11.87 17.13 3.61
N LEU A 22 12.45 16.58 4.69
CA LEU A 22 11.72 15.79 5.70
C LEU A 22 10.44 16.48 6.18
N ARG A 23 10.51 17.80 6.44
CA ARG A 23 9.35 18.61 6.84
C ARG A 23 8.20 18.57 5.82
N VAL A 24 8.52 18.56 4.53
CA VAL A 24 7.53 18.49 3.45
C VAL A 24 6.90 17.10 3.42
N VAL A 25 7.70 16.04 3.59
CA VAL A 25 7.21 14.66 3.65
C VAL A 25 6.22 14.48 4.80
N VAL A 26 6.65 14.81 6.02
CA VAL A 26 5.83 14.64 7.22
C VAL A 26 4.58 15.51 7.17
N PHE A 27 4.73 16.79 6.81
CA PHE A 27 3.59 17.72 6.75
C PHE A 27 2.58 17.30 5.68
N THR A 28 3.03 16.96 4.47
CA THR A 28 2.11 16.57 3.37
C THR A 28 1.35 15.31 3.73
N TRP A 29 2.02 14.32 4.32
CA TRP A 29 1.35 13.10 4.77
C TRP A 29 0.32 13.41 5.86
N ALA A 30 0.71 14.13 6.91
CA ALA A 30 -0.17 14.45 8.03
C ALA A 30 -1.37 15.31 7.61
N ALA A 31 -1.15 16.32 6.76
CA ALA A 31 -2.21 17.17 6.24
C ALA A 31 -3.17 16.38 5.34
N SER A 32 -2.66 15.53 4.44
CA SER A 32 -3.49 14.69 3.57
C SER A 32 -4.34 13.72 4.39
N TYR A 33 -3.75 13.10 5.42
CA TYR A 33 -4.46 12.20 6.31
C TYR A 33 -5.51 12.92 7.15
N ALA A 34 -5.20 14.10 7.70
CA ALA A 34 -6.17 14.91 8.43
C ALA A 34 -7.36 15.35 7.55
N VAL A 35 -7.09 15.78 6.32
CA VAL A 35 -8.16 16.11 5.35
C VAL A 35 -8.98 14.86 5.03
N ALA A 36 -8.36 13.71 4.81
CA ALA A 36 -9.06 12.46 4.58
C ALA A 36 -9.98 12.10 5.75
N LEU A 37 -9.52 12.24 7.00
CA LEU A 37 -10.36 12.00 8.18
C LEU A 37 -11.56 12.94 8.23
N VAL A 38 -11.37 14.23 7.96
CA VAL A 38 -12.47 15.22 7.92
C VAL A 38 -13.47 14.90 6.82
N VAL A 39 -12.99 14.57 5.61
CA VAL A 39 -13.85 14.23 4.47
C VAL A 39 -14.63 12.93 4.75
N SER A 40 -13.96 11.89 5.23
CA SER A 40 -14.62 10.63 5.62
C SER A 40 -15.67 10.85 6.71
N SER A 41 -15.36 11.66 7.72
CA SER A 41 -16.31 11.99 8.79
C SER A 41 -17.52 12.76 8.25
N ALA A 42 -17.29 13.74 7.36
CA ALA A 42 -18.36 14.50 6.73
C ALA A 42 -19.28 13.62 5.87
N ILE A 43 -18.71 12.62 5.16
CA ILE A 43 -19.49 11.66 4.39
C ILE A 43 -20.37 10.81 5.30
N LEU A 44 -19.84 10.29 6.42
CA LEU A 44 -20.60 9.51 7.38
C LEU A 44 -21.79 10.30 7.93
N VAL A 45 -21.56 11.56 8.31
CA VAL A 45 -22.61 12.46 8.81
C VAL A 45 -23.63 12.79 7.72
N ALA A 46 -23.18 13.15 6.51
CA ALA A 46 -24.08 13.54 5.41
C ALA A 46 -24.93 12.39 4.87
N THR A 47 -24.49 11.15 5.08
CA THR A 47 -25.20 9.95 4.62
C THR A 47 -25.98 9.26 5.74
N ASP A 48 -26.02 9.82 6.95
CA ASP A 48 -26.66 9.23 8.13
C ASP A 48 -26.12 7.82 8.48
N ASN A 49 -24.81 7.62 8.28
CA ASN A 49 -24.09 6.38 8.56
C ASN A 49 -23.06 6.58 9.68
N VAL A 50 -23.38 7.36 10.71
CA VAL A 50 -22.44 7.60 11.82
C VAL A 50 -22.18 6.35 12.68
N ASP A 51 -23.14 5.43 12.73
CA ASP A 51 -23.08 4.19 13.52
C ASP A 51 -22.87 2.96 12.64
N LEU A 52 -21.88 3.00 11.73
CA LEU A 52 -21.56 1.83 10.90
C LEU A 52 -21.13 0.65 11.78
N VAL A 53 -21.77 -0.50 11.53
CA VAL A 53 -21.36 -1.78 12.09
C VAL A 53 -20.49 -2.48 11.06
N GLU A 54 -19.31 -2.93 11.49
CA GLU A 54 -18.36 -3.69 10.66
C GLU A 54 -19.07 -4.88 9.99
N GLY A 55 -18.93 -4.99 8.67
CA GLY A 55 -19.57 -6.03 7.86
C GLY A 55 -21.02 -5.75 7.45
N ARG A 56 -21.58 -4.59 7.81
CA ARG A 56 -22.92 -4.14 7.39
C ARG A 56 -22.90 -2.79 6.67
N GLU A 57 -21.75 -2.38 6.19
CA GLU A 57 -21.61 -1.11 5.51
C GLU A 57 -22.39 -1.11 4.19
N PRO A 58 -22.98 0.03 3.80
CA PRO A 58 -23.58 0.18 2.48
C PRO A 58 -22.54 -0.14 1.41
N LYS A 59 -22.96 -0.83 0.35
CA LYS A 59 -22.10 -1.17 -0.79
C LYS A 59 -21.23 0.02 -1.24
N TRP A 60 -21.83 1.17 -1.54
CA TRP A 60 -21.11 2.37 -2.00
C TRP A 60 -19.98 2.85 -1.07
N PHE A 61 -20.02 2.47 0.22
CA PHE A 61 -19.13 2.96 1.26
C PHE A 61 -17.66 2.67 0.99
N LEU A 62 -17.33 1.47 0.50
CA LEU A 62 -15.95 1.08 0.20
C LEU A 62 -15.32 2.03 -0.84
N GLY A 63 -16.01 2.26 -1.96
CA GLY A 63 -15.48 3.10 -3.03
C GLY A 63 -15.37 4.57 -2.61
N VAL A 64 -16.37 5.08 -1.90
CA VAL A 64 -16.39 6.47 -1.45
C VAL A 64 -15.35 6.73 -0.37
N SER A 65 -15.20 5.84 0.61
CA SER A 65 -14.18 5.96 1.66
C SER A 65 -12.75 5.85 1.10
N ALA A 66 -12.53 4.95 0.14
CA ALA A 66 -11.26 4.86 -0.58
C ALA A 66 -10.92 6.17 -1.31
N LEU A 67 -11.87 6.75 -2.05
CA LEU A 67 -11.65 8.04 -2.73
C LEU A 67 -11.43 9.20 -1.75
N ALA A 68 -12.18 9.24 -0.65
CA ALA A 68 -12.03 10.23 0.41
C ALA A 68 -10.62 10.19 1.02
N LEU A 69 -10.02 8.99 1.12
CA LEU A 69 -8.66 8.81 1.57
C LEU A 69 -7.63 9.18 0.50
N TRP A 70 -7.78 8.67 -0.72
CA TRP A 70 -6.75 8.77 -1.75
C TRP A 70 -6.65 10.14 -2.41
N VAL A 71 -7.78 10.82 -2.63
CA VAL A 71 -7.79 12.12 -3.32
C VAL A 71 -6.90 13.16 -2.61
N PRO A 72 -6.98 13.35 -1.28
CA PRO A 72 -6.07 14.22 -0.54
C PRO A 72 -4.60 13.86 -0.72
N PHE A 73 -4.26 12.56 -0.66
CA PHE A 73 -2.88 12.11 -0.85
C PHE A 73 -2.37 12.38 -2.27
N VAL A 74 -3.13 12.01 -3.30
CA VAL A 74 -2.75 12.26 -4.69
C VAL A 74 -2.59 13.77 -4.94
N PHE A 75 -3.51 14.59 -4.43
CA PHE A 75 -3.41 16.05 -4.52
C PHE A 75 -2.17 16.60 -3.80
N GLY A 76 -1.86 16.08 -2.61
CA GLY A 76 -0.66 16.41 -1.85
C GLY A 76 0.61 16.08 -2.66
N LEU A 77 0.70 14.88 -3.23
CA LEU A 77 1.82 14.45 -4.06
C LEU A 77 1.96 15.29 -5.34
N LEU A 78 0.85 15.62 -6.01
CA LEU A 78 0.85 16.53 -7.17
C LEU A 78 1.38 17.91 -6.80
N THR A 79 0.98 18.43 -5.64
CA THR A 79 1.44 19.73 -5.13
C THR A 79 2.94 19.68 -4.81
N VAL A 80 3.41 18.61 -4.18
CA VAL A 80 4.83 18.41 -3.90
C VAL A 80 5.65 18.33 -5.18
N SER A 81 5.23 17.54 -6.16
CA SER A 81 5.91 17.42 -7.46
C SER A 81 6.01 18.77 -8.18
N ARG A 82 4.94 19.58 -8.14
CA ARG A 82 4.94 20.92 -8.77
C ARG A 82 5.79 21.95 -8.03
N ARG A 83 5.78 21.95 -6.69
CA ARG A 83 6.43 23.00 -5.88
C ARG A 83 7.88 22.69 -5.49
N TYR A 84 8.18 21.42 -5.27
CA TYR A 84 9.49 20.96 -4.77
C TYR A 84 10.17 19.96 -5.72
N GLY A 85 9.42 19.38 -6.66
CA GLY A 85 9.91 18.38 -7.61
C GLY A 85 10.31 18.96 -8.97
N SER A 86 10.22 18.12 -10.00
CA SER A 86 10.50 18.47 -11.40
C SER A 86 9.24 18.82 -12.20
N ALA A 87 8.08 18.92 -11.53
CA ALA A 87 6.74 18.97 -12.14
C ALA A 87 6.38 17.75 -13.00
N SER A 88 7.23 16.71 -13.00
CA SER A 88 7.02 15.46 -13.70
C SER A 88 6.75 14.35 -12.70
N PHE A 89 5.47 14.17 -12.34
CA PHE A 89 5.00 13.23 -11.31
C PHE A 89 5.65 11.84 -11.40
N ALA A 90 5.70 11.26 -12.59
CA ALA A 90 6.28 9.94 -12.80
C ALA A 90 7.77 9.86 -12.48
N ARG A 91 8.54 10.91 -12.77
CA ARG A 91 9.97 10.98 -12.47
C ARG A 91 10.21 11.23 -10.97
N ASP A 92 9.40 12.10 -10.38
CA ASP A 92 9.54 12.51 -8.98
C ASP A 92 9.27 11.34 -8.02
N PHE A 93 8.27 10.49 -8.31
CA PHE A 93 7.89 9.37 -7.44
C PHE A 93 8.29 7.99 -7.98
N GLY A 94 9.03 7.93 -9.10
CA GLY A 94 9.49 6.66 -9.68
C GLY A 94 8.39 5.80 -10.31
N LEU A 95 7.28 6.40 -10.76
CA LEU A 95 6.20 5.69 -11.43
C LEU A 95 6.63 5.32 -12.87
N SER A 96 7.15 4.10 -13.01
CA SER A 96 7.54 3.53 -14.29
C SER A 96 7.40 2.02 -14.23
N PHE A 97 6.99 1.42 -15.35
CA PHE A 97 6.80 -0.02 -15.50
C PHE A 97 7.74 -0.57 -16.58
N ARG A 98 8.26 -1.77 -16.33
CA ARG A 98 9.05 -2.57 -17.26
C ARG A 98 8.56 -4.02 -17.24
N ARG A 99 8.87 -4.78 -18.29
CA ARG A 99 8.51 -6.21 -18.39
C ARG A 99 9.04 -7.05 -17.22
N SER A 100 10.22 -6.71 -16.70
CA SER A 100 10.76 -7.40 -15.53
C SER A 100 9.85 -7.26 -14.31
N ASP A 101 9.06 -6.18 -14.18
CA ASP A 101 8.19 -5.98 -13.02
C ASP A 101 7.14 -7.10 -12.84
N LEU A 102 6.91 -7.93 -13.85
CA LEU A 102 6.11 -9.14 -13.76
C LEU A 102 6.64 -10.18 -12.76
N PHE A 103 7.92 -10.18 -12.37
CA PHE A 103 8.33 -11.02 -11.23
C PHE A 103 7.73 -10.54 -9.90
N GLY A 104 7.09 -9.37 -9.87
CA GLY A 104 6.24 -8.97 -8.75
C GLY A 104 5.12 -9.98 -8.50
N VAL A 105 4.57 -10.61 -9.54
CA VAL A 105 3.49 -11.60 -9.38
C VAL A 105 3.86 -12.76 -8.46
N PRO A 106 4.92 -13.55 -8.75
CA PRO A 106 5.32 -14.62 -7.84
C PRO A 106 5.78 -14.10 -6.47
N ILE A 107 6.36 -12.89 -6.39
CA ILE A 107 6.72 -12.28 -5.09
C ILE A 107 5.46 -12.04 -4.25
N GLY A 108 4.43 -11.39 -4.82
CA GLY A 108 3.18 -11.10 -4.13
C GLY A 108 2.43 -12.36 -3.71
N VAL A 109 2.31 -13.33 -4.61
CA VAL A 109 1.68 -14.64 -4.32
C VAL A 109 2.43 -15.37 -3.19
N ALA A 110 3.76 -15.47 -3.28
CA ALA A 110 4.55 -16.11 -2.24
C ALA A 110 4.48 -15.35 -0.91
N SER A 111 4.43 -14.01 -0.95
CA SER A 111 4.24 -13.22 0.27
C SER A 111 2.88 -13.49 0.93
N GLN A 112 1.80 -13.54 0.15
CA GLN A 112 0.46 -13.81 0.67
C GLN A 112 0.36 -15.22 1.26
N LEU A 113 0.82 -16.24 0.53
CA LEU A 113 0.60 -17.64 0.90
C LEU A 113 1.64 -18.17 1.89
N LEU A 114 2.87 -17.67 1.86
CA LEU A 114 3.98 -18.22 2.66
C LEU A 114 4.46 -17.22 3.71
N LEU A 115 4.84 -16.00 3.30
CA LEU A 115 5.48 -15.05 4.21
C LEU A 115 4.55 -14.63 5.34
N VAL A 116 3.31 -14.24 5.03
CA VAL A 116 2.35 -13.80 6.04
C VAL A 116 2.12 -14.92 7.04
N ASN A 117 1.75 -16.12 6.58
CA ASN A 117 1.52 -17.29 7.43
C ASN A 117 2.74 -17.64 8.30
N LEU A 118 3.94 -17.61 7.73
CA LEU A 118 5.17 -17.91 8.47
C LEU A 118 5.45 -16.86 9.57
N VAL A 119 5.22 -15.58 9.26
CA VAL A 119 5.48 -14.48 10.20
C VAL A 119 4.42 -14.41 11.29
N THR A 120 3.16 -14.71 10.97
CA THR A 120 2.05 -14.68 11.94
C THR A 120 2.00 -15.93 12.82
N TRP A 121 2.50 -17.08 12.36
CA TRP A 121 2.45 -18.34 13.10
C TRP A 121 3.00 -18.27 14.54
N PRO A 122 4.19 -17.70 14.81
CA PRO A 122 4.65 -17.55 16.20
C PRO A 122 3.71 -16.70 17.07
N PHE A 123 3.03 -15.71 16.48
CA PHE A 123 2.10 -14.86 17.22
C PHE A 123 0.77 -15.57 17.49
N SER A 124 0.30 -16.45 16.61
CA SER A 124 -0.88 -17.27 16.86
C SER A 124 -0.66 -18.28 17.99
N GLU A 125 0.57 -18.79 18.14
CA GLU A 125 0.93 -19.68 19.26
C GLU A 125 1.05 -18.93 20.60
N ILE A 126 1.64 -17.74 20.59
CA ILE A 126 1.89 -16.98 21.82
C ILE A 126 0.64 -16.21 22.29
N PHE A 127 -0.19 -15.75 21.35
CA PHE A 127 -1.36 -14.91 21.60
C PHE A 127 -2.59 -15.41 20.83
N PRO A 128 -3.08 -16.64 21.09
CA PRO A 128 -4.13 -17.27 20.30
C PRO A 128 -5.43 -16.45 20.27
N GLU A 129 -5.82 -15.80 21.37
CA GLU A 129 -7.02 -14.97 21.43
C GLU A 129 -6.97 -13.73 20.51
N ARG A 130 -5.77 -13.27 20.14
CA ARG A 130 -5.58 -12.05 19.33
C ARG A 130 -5.16 -12.35 17.89
N PHE A 131 -4.65 -13.56 17.62
CA PHE A 131 -4.12 -13.99 16.33
C PHE A 131 -4.78 -15.26 15.80
N ALA A 132 -5.99 -15.54 16.28
CA ALA A 132 -6.87 -16.57 15.75
C ALA A 132 -7.09 -16.36 14.23
N PRO A 133 -6.80 -17.35 13.37
CA PRO A 133 -6.98 -17.25 11.92
C PRO A 133 -8.39 -16.79 11.52
N GLU A 134 -9.39 -17.17 12.31
CA GLU A 134 -10.80 -16.85 12.11
C GLU A 134 -11.07 -15.34 12.15
N LEU A 135 -10.27 -14.56 12.89
CA LEU A 135 -10.43 -13.09 12.98
C LEU A 135 -10.00 -12.39 11.68
N VAL A 136 -8.95 -12.88 11.04
CA VAL A 136 -8.45 -12.34 9.75
C VAL A 136 -9.36 -12.79 8.61
N GLU A 137 -9.74 -14.07 8.62
CA GLU A 137 -10.61 -14.65 7.61
C GLU A 137 -11.99 -13.99 7.61
N LYS A 138 -12.61 -13.82 8.78
CA LYS A 138 -13.95 -13.24 8.91
C LYS A 138 -14.05 -11.85 8.30
N ARG A 139 -13.08 -10.97 8.54
CA ARG A 139 -13.10 -9.61 7.96
C ARG A 139 -13.05 -9.61 6.45
N ALA A 140 -12.19 -10.46 5.92
CA ALA A 140 -11.97 -10.49 4.50
C ALA A 140 -13.11 -11.25 3.79
N GLN A 141 -13.78 -12.19 4.47
CA GLN A 141 -15.09 -12.73 4.10
C GLN A 141 -16.17 -11.65 4.13
N ASP A 142 -16.30 -10.86 5.20
CA ASP A 142 -17.27 -9.78 5.32
C ASP A 142 -17.11 -8.77 4.15
N LEU A 143 -15.87 -8.42 3.77
CA LEU A 143 -15.60 -7.58 2.59
C LEU A 143 -16.04 -8.22 1.28
N PHE A 144 -15.81 -9.53 1.11
CA PHE A 144 -16.15 -10.27 -0.10
C PHE A 144 -17.66 -10.49 -0.23
N ASP A 145 -18.32 -10.93 0.84
CA ASP A 145 -19.76 -11.21 0.89
C ASP A 145 -20.60 -9.94 0.64
N ASN A 146 -20.11 -8.79 1.12
CA ASN A 146 -20.74 -7.50 0.85
C ASN A 146 -20.57 -7.03 -0.61
N ALA A 147 -19.63 -7.61 -1.36
CA ALA A 147 -19.30 -7.25 -2.73
C ALA A 147 -19.89 -8.22 -3.76
N THR A 148 -21.22 -8.36 -3.81
CA THR A 148 -21.91 -9.17 -4.82
C THR A 148 -22.30 -8.38 -6.08
N GLY A 149 -22.29 -9.05 -7.25
CA GLY A 149 -22.74 -8.49 -8.53
C GLY A 149 -21.77 -7.44 -9.10
N PRO A 150 -22.25 -6.30 -9.66
CA PRO A 150 -21.40 -5.20 -10.13
C PRO A 150 -20.45 -4.66 -9.07
N TRP A 151 -20.74 -4.95 -7.81
CA TRP A 151 -19.98 -4.47 -6.67
C TRP A 151 -18.71 -5.26 -6.38
N LEU A 152 -18.66 -6.52 -6.83
CA LEU A 152 -17.41 -7.30 -6.87
C LEU A 152 -16.36 -6.61 -7.74
N PHE A 153 -16.78 -6.04 -8.86
CA PHE A 153 -15.89 -5.30 -9.75
C PHE A 153 -15.32 -4.06 -9.05
N VAL A 154 -16.12 -3.35 -8.27
CA VAL A 154 -15.66 -2.20 -7.48
C VAL A 154 -14.69 -2.63 -6.38
N LEU A 155 -14.99 -3.72 -5.65
CA LEU A 155 -14.07 -4.31 -4.67
C LEU A 155 -12.71 -4.61 -5.32
N ILE A 156 -12.70 -5.31 -6.46
CA ILE A 156 -11.46 -5.65 -7.17
C ILE A 156 -10.72 -4.37 -7.60
N LEU A 157 -11.40 -3.42 -8.22
CA LEU A 157 -10.74 -2.18 -8.65
C LEU A 157 -10.14 -1.39 -7.49
N VAL A 158 -10.86 -1.30 -6.37
CA VAL A 158 -10.41 -0.53 -5.21
C VAL A 158 -9.30 -1.28 -4.48
N VAL A 159 -9.53 -2.52 -4.07
CA VAL A 159 -8.61 -3.26 -3.18
C VAL A 159 -7.43 -3.84 -3.96
N VAL A 160 -7.66 -4.39 -5.15
CA VAL A 160 -6.60 -5.11 -5.89
C VAL A 160 -5.76 -4.17 -6.73
N VAL A 161 -6.29 -3.02 -7.18
CA VAL A 161 -5.57 -2.11 -8.09
C VAL A 161 -5.35 -0.73 -7.48
N GLY A 162 -6.41 -0.08 -7.01
CA GLY A 162 -6.38 1.29 -6.52
C GLY A 162 -5.51 1.46 -5.28
N ALA A 163 -5.74 0.63 -4.26
CA ALA A 163 -4.99 0.64 -3.00
C ALA A 163 -3.49 0.44 -3.26
N PRO A 164 -3.04 -0.66 -3.93
CA PRO A 164 -1.64 -0.83 -4.30
C PRO A 164 -1.02 0.37 -5.02
N LEU A 165 -1.72 0.96 -5.99
CA LEU A 165 -1.19 2.10 -6.73
C LEU A 165 -0.94 3.32 -5.83
N VAL A 166 -1.93 3.72 -5.04
CA VAL A 166 -1.85 4.91 -4.20
C VAL A 166 -0.91 4.69 -3.03
N GLU A 167 -0.97 3.54 -2.40
CA GLU A 167 -0.10 3.20 -1.27
C GLU A 167 1.37 3.10 -1.70
N GLU A 168 1.69 2.46 -2.82
CA GLU A 168 3.07 2.43 -3.30
C GLU A 168 3.60 3.83 -3.64
N LEU A 169 2.76 4.70 -4.22
CA LEU A 169 3.12 6.10 -4.45
C LEU A 169 3.44 6.84 -3.15
N VAL A 170 2.59 6.69 -2.13
CA VAL A 170 2.74 7.39 -0.84
C VAL A 170 3.92 6.82 -0.04
N TYR A 171 3.99 5.51 0.16
CA TYR A 171 4.94 4.93 1.10
C TYR A 171 6.32 4.71 0.48
N ARG A 172 6.40 4.34 -0.81
CA ARG A 172 7.68 4.01 -1.46
C ARG A 172 8.17 5.21 -2.28
N GLY A 173 7.32 5.70 -3.18
CA GLY A 173 7.62 6.82 -4.05
C GLY A 173 7.88 8.11 -3.28
N PHE A 174 7.13 8.37 -2.22
CA PHE A 174 7.22 9.62 -1.46
C PHE A 174 7.93 9.48 -0.11
N ILE A 175 7.43 8.67 0.82
CA ILE A 175 8.00 8.57 2.18
C ILE A 175 9.39 7.93 2.14
N GLN A 176 9.51 6.68 1.67
CA GLN A 176 10.80 5.97 1.63
C GLN A 176 11.84 6.78 0.86
N SER A 177 11.50 7.30 -0.33
CA SER A 177 12.43 8.14 -1.11
C SER A 177 12.79 9.45 -0.42
N GLY A 178 11.82 10.13 0.19
CA GLY A 178 12.03 11.42 0.87
C GLY A 178 12.89 11.32 2.14
N LEU A 179 12.98 10.13 2.74
CA LEU A 179 13.78 9.88 3.93
C LEU A 179 15.25 9.51 3.61
N ASN A 180 15.55 9.13 2.36
CA ASN A 180 16.86 8.59 1.97
C ASN A 180 18.04 9.51 2.29
N ASP A 181 17.91 10.82 2.06
CA ASP A 181 18.98 11.78 2.30
C ASP A 181 19.32 11.94 3.79
N ARG A 182 18.33 11.76 4.66
CA ARG A 182 18.49 11.96 6.10
C ARG A 182 18.92 10.69 6.83
N PHE A 183 18.39 9.54 6.42
CA PHE A 183 18.53 8.29 7.17
C PHE A 183 19.26 7.19 6.39
N GLY A 184 19.51 7.38 5.08
CA GLY A 184 20.00 6.35 4.19
C GLY A 184 18.89 5.39 3.76
N GLU A 185 19.13 4.68 2.65
CA GLU A 185 18.07 3.95 1.96
C GLU A 185 17.50 2.76 2.75
N LYS A 186 18.34 2.04 3.50
CA LYS A 186 17.93 0.88 4.30
C LYS A 186 17.07 1.27 5.49
N VAL A 187 17.45 2.35 6.19
CA VAL A 187 16.68 2.85 7.34
C VAL A 187 15.37 3.48 6.86
N SER A 188 15.39 4.17 5.72
CA SER A 188 14.19 4.75 5.11
C SER A 188 13.17 3.68 4.70
N LEU A 189 13.64 2.55 4.16
CA LEU A 189 12.82 1.37 3.89
C LEU A 189 12.14 0.87 5.18
N LEU A 190 12.92 0.69 6.25
CA LEU A 190 12.40 0.24 7.53
C LEU A 190 11.35 1.20 8.10
N ILE A 191 11.64 2.50 8.14
CA ILE A 191 10.71 3.54 8.63
C ILE A 191 9.41 3.53 7.81
N ALA A 192 9.51 3.51 6.48
CA ALA A 192 8.33 3.49 5.62
C ALA A 192 7.49 2.22 5.82
N SER A 193 8.14 1.08 6.09
CA SER A 193 7.45 -0.20 6.35
C SER A 193 6.73 -0.21 7.70
N ILE A 194 7.35 0.35 8.74
CA ILE A 194 6.72 0.55 10.05
C ILE A 194 5.52 1.49 9.91
N TRP A 195 5.69 2.60 9.18
CA TRP A 195 4.62 3.57 8.95
C TRP A 195 3.45 2.93 8.19
N PHE A 196 3.74 2.20 7.11
CA PHE A 196 2.74 1.47 6.34
C PHE A 196 1.92 0.53 7.22
N ALA A 197 2.58 -0.35 8.00
CA ALA A 197 1.85 -1.28 8.86
C ALA A 197 1.08 -0.53 9.96
N GLY A 198 1.71 0.45 10.61
CA GLY A 198 1.14 1.15 11.76
C GLY A 198 -0.15 1.91 11.48
N VAL A 199 -0.37 2.40 10.26
CA VAL A 199 -1.61 3.14 9.92
C VAL A 199 -2.83 2.25 9.76
N HIS A 200 -2.65 0.93 9.62
CA HIS A 200 -3.76 -0.01 9.49
C HIS A 200 -4.45 -0.25 10.84
N LEU A 201 -3.75 0.00 11.97
CA LEU A 201 -4.32 -0.06 13.33
C LEU A 201 -4.96 -1.41 13.73
N GLN A 202 -4.68 -2.49 12.98
CA GLN A 202 -5.17 -3.84 13.27
C GLN A 202 -4.07 -4.74 13.79
N LEU A 203 -4.06 -4.98 15.11
CA LEU A 203 -2.99 -5.72 15.78
C LEU A 203 -2.72 -7.10 15.17
N VAL A 204 -3.78 -7.80 14.76
CA VAL A 204 -3.70 -9.14 14.17
C VAL A 204 -2.99 -9.15 12.81
N GLU A 205 -3.14 -8.07 12.04
CA GLU A 205 -2.57 -7.95 10.70
C GLU A 205 -1.15 -7.34 10.73
N LEU A 206 -0.79 -6.61 11.79
CA LEU A 206 0.47 -5.85 11.88
C LEU A 206 1.72 -6.65 11.53
N PRO A 207 1.98 -7.87 12.06
CA PRO A 207 3.20 -8.60 11.74
C PRO A 207 3.30 -8.95 10.26
N GLY A 208 2.19 -9.43 9.67
CA GLY A 208 2.11 -9.79 8.25
C GLY A 208 2.26 -8.56 7.34
N LEU A 209 1.52 -7.48 7.64
CA LEU A 209 1.60 -6.22 6.90
C LEU A 209 2.99 -5.61 6.96
N PHE A 210 3.63 -5.62 8.13
CA PHE A 210 5.00 -5.12 8.28
C PHE A 210 5.99 -5.94 7.46
N ALA A 211 5.93 -7.27 7.53
CA ALA A 211 6.80 -8.15 6.76
C ALA A 211 6.61 -7.96 5.25
N PHE A 212 5.37 -7.86 4.79
CA PHE A 212 5.09 -7.60 3.38
C PHE A 212 5.53 -6.18 2.96
N ALA A 213 5.36 -5.19 3.83
CA ALA A 213 5.82 -3.83 3.57
C ALA A 213 7.34 -3.76 3.38
N LEU A 214 8.12 -4.56 4.12
CA LEU A 214 9.56 -4.71 3.92
C LEU A 214 9.89 -5.30 2.54
N VAL A 215 9.13 -6.30 2.07
CA VAL A 215 9.29 -6.88 0.73
C VAL A 215 9.06 -5.82 -0.35
N LEU A 216 7.96 -5.07 -0.25
CA LEU A 216 7.63 -3.99 -1.19
C LEU A 216 8.67 -2.87 -1.17
N GLY A 217 9.10 -2.47 0.02
CA GLY A 217 10.16 -1.48 0.21
C GLY A 217 11.51 -1.96 -0.34
N TYR A 218 11.81 -3.26 -0.26
CA TYR A 218 13.00 -3.85 -0.86
C TYR A 218 12.91 -3.90 -2.39
N CYS A 219 11.75 -4.27 -2.95
CA CYS A 219 11.50 -4.22 -4.39
C CYS A 219 11.77 -2.81 -4.95
N PHE A 220 11.28 -1.79 -4.25
CA PHE A 220 11.52 -0.39 -4.59
C PHE A 220 13.00 0.00 -4.42
N TYR A 221 13.61 -0.36 -3.28
CA TYR A 221 15.03 -0.13 -3.00
C TYR A 221 15.94 -0.69 -4.10
N ARG A 222 15.62 -1.88 -4.62
CA ARG A 222 16.40 -2.56 -5.66
C ARG A 222 16.21 -1.98 -7.05
N THR A 223 14.98 -1.62 -7.40
CA THR A 223 14.64 -1.23 -8.78
C THR A 223 14.63 0.27 -9.02
N LYS A 224 14.52 1.07 -7.95
CA LYS A 224 14.34 2.53 -8.00
C LYS A 224 13.16 2.92 -8.91
N ARG A 225 12.10 2.11 -8.87
CA ARG A 225 10.83 2.37 -9.54
C ARG A 225 9.72 1.61 -8.84
N LEU A 226 8.49 2.09 -9.00
CA LEU A 226 7.33 1.52 -8.33
C LEU A 226 6.78 0.27 -9.03
N GLY A 227 7.08 0.05 -10.31
CA GLY A 227 6.45 -1.03 -11.09
C GLY A 227 6.53 -2.40 -10.43
N LEU A 228 7.72 -2.81 -9.94
CA LEU A 228 7.89 -4.11 -9.28
C LEU A 228 7.08 -4.21 -7.98
N SER A 229 7.12 -3.17 -7.14
CA SER A 229 6.38 -3.13 -5.87
C SER A 229 4.87 -3.09 -6.10
N ILE A 230 4.39 -2.29 -7.06
CA ILE A 230 2.97 -2.22 -7.43
C ILE A 230 2.48 -3.59 -7.90
N VAL A 231 3.21 -4.24 -8.81
CA VAL A 231 2.79 -5.56 -9.32
C VAL A 231 2.80 -6.61 -8.21
N ALA A 232 3.79 -6.59 -7.31
CA ALA A 232 3.80 -7.48 -6.16
C ALA A 232 2.63 -7.23 -5.20
N HIS A 233 2.30 -5.98 -4.95
CA HIS A 233 1.19 -5.59 -4.08
C HIS A 233 -0.17 -5.95 -4.70
N VAL A 234 -0.38 -5.66 -5.99
CA VAL A 234 -1.56 -6.12 -6.74
C VAL A 234 -1.70 -7.64 -6.66
N ALA A 235 -0.63 -8.39 -6.87
CA ALA A 235 -0.67 -9.85 -6.83
C ALA A 235 -0.95 -10.40 -5.42
N PHE A 236 -0.42 -9.76 -4.38
CA PHE A 236 -0.71 -10.10 -2.98
C PHE A 236 -2.20 -9.91 -2.67
N ASN A 237 -2.76 -8.73 -2.97
CA ASN A 237 -4.17 -8.44 -2.73
C ASN A 237 -5.10 -9.35 -3.57
N ALA A 238 -4.77 -9.57 -4.85
CA ALA A 238 -5.51 -10.49 -5.71
C ALA A 238 -5.52 -11.91 -5.17
N THR A 239 -4.37 -12.38 -4.66
CA THR A 239 -4.25 -13.73 -4.07
C THR A 239 -5.09 -13.84 -2.82
N GLY A 240 -5.11 -12.80 -1.97
CA GLY A 240 -5.97 -12.77 -0.77
C GLY A 240 -7.45 -12.87 -1.11
N ILE A 241 -7.94 -12.06 -2.07
CA ILE A 241 -9.33 -12.11 -2.52
C ILE A 241 -9.67 -13.47 -3.14
N LEU A 242 -8.77 -14.03 -3.97
CA LEU A 242 -8.98 -15.34 -4.59
C LEU A 242 -9.02 -16.46 -3.55
N PHE A 243 -8.15 -16.41 -2.53
CA PHE A 243 -8.13 -17.40 -1.46
C PHE A 243 -9.49 -17.46 -0.76
N ILE A 244 -10.08 -16.31 -0.46
CA ILE A 244 -11.39 -16.22 0.20
C ILE A 244 -12.53 -16.64 -0.72
N ALA A 245 -12.46 -16.31 -2.01
CA ALA A 245 -13.47 -16.74 -2.97
C ALA A 245 -13.50 -18.28 -3.19
N LEU A 246 -12.48 -19.00 -2.72
CA LEU A 246 -12.34 -20.46 -2.86
C LEU A 246 -12.60 -21.22 -1.55
N LEU A 247 -12.75 -20.53 -0.41
CA LEU A 247 -13.16 -21.08 0.88
C LEU A 247 -14.68 -21.20 0.95
#